data_AF-A0A2I1CV95-F1
#
_entry.id   AF-A0A2I1CV95-F1
#
_cell.length_a   1.000
_cell.length_b   1.000
_cell.length_c   1.000
_cell.angle_alpha   90.00
_cell.angle_beta   90.00
_cell.angle_gamma   90.00
#
_symmetry.space_group_name_H-M   'P 1'
#
loop_
_entity.id
_entity.type
_entity.pdbx_description
1 polymer ?
#
loop_
_entity_poly.entity_id
_entity_poly.type
_entity_poly.pdbx_seq_one_letter_code
_entity_poly.pdbx_strand_id
1 'polypeptide(L)'
;MLFGELAPILWAMRNRANQIKADRNDEEAQEVLFHKSEEELNSMPLEFATERRFPVLILSFVGPQHGRLFYACMDGERLVIRQSKNYSFEKTDTALWDFFARFLMSRPMEEDI
;
A
#
# COMPACT_ATOMS: atom_id res chain seq x y z
N MET A 1 6.31 -14.93 -4.02
CA MET A 1 5.78 -13.63 -4.45
C MET A 1 5.96 -13.47 -5.94
N LEU A 2 4.90 -13.10 -6.66
CA LEU A 2 4.92 -12.90 -8.11
C LEU A 2 5.27 -11.44 -8.44
N PHE A 3 5.75 -11.19 -9.67
CA PHE A 3 6.09 -9.82 -10.11
C PHE A 3 4.90 -8.87 -9.99
N GLY A 4 3.69 -9.34 -10.33
CA GLY A 4 2.45 -8.58 -10.21
C GLY A 4 2.07 -8.17 -8.78
N GLU A 5 2.71 -8.76 -7.76
CA GLU A 5 2.51 -8.39 -6.35
C GLU A 5 3.64 -7.52 -5.83
N LEU A 6 4.88 -7.84 -6.22
CA LEU A 6 6.06 -7.08 -5.82
C LEU A 6 6.06 -5.67 -6.42
N ALA A 7 5.70 -5.52 -7.69
CA ALA A 7 5.75 -4.22 -8.37
C ALA A 7 4.81 -3.19 -7.72
N PRO A 8 3.53 -3.51 -7.40
CA PRO A 8 2.66 -2.61 -6.64
C PRO A 8 3.21 -2.24 -5.26
N ILE A 9 3.83 -3.17 -4.54
CA ILE A 9 4.46 -2.86 -3.24
C ILE A 9 5.57 -1.84 -3.44
N LEU A 10 6.49 -2.09 -4.37
CA LEU A 10 7.62 -1.19 -4.62
C LEU A 10 7.15 0.20 -5.10
N TRP A 11 6.13 0.25 -5.96
CA TRP A 11 5.55 1.50 -6.42
C TRP A 11 4.87 2.27 -5.30
N ALA A 12 4.03 1.62 -4.49
CA ALA A 12 3.41 2.25 -3.33
C ALA A 12 4.46 2.77 -2.36
N MET A 13 5.52 2.00 -2.10
CA MET A 13 6.60 2.41 -1.22
C MET A 13 7.37 3.61 -1.77
N ARG A 14 7.75 3.57 -3.05
CA ARG A 14 8.46 4.66 -3.73
C ARG A 14 7.62 5.93 -3.79
N ASN A 15 6.34 5.82 -4.14
CA ASN A 15 5.45 6.97 -4.27
C ASN A 15 5.23 7.64 -2.91
N ARG A 16 5.04 6.87 -1.84
CA ARG A 16 4.90 7.43 -0.49
C ARG A 16 6.16 8.16 -0.04
N ALA A 17 7.33 7.55 -0.25
CA ALA A 17 8.61 8.16 0.13
C ALA A 17 8.93 9.44 -0.64
N ASN A 18 8.51 9.53 -1.91
CA ASN A 18 8.78 10.69 -2.79
C ASN A 18 7.54 11.57 -3.02
N GLN A 19 6.55 11.49 -2.13
CA GLN A 19 5.33 12.28 -2.30
C GLN A 19 5.67 13.77 -2.10
N ILE A 20 5.48 14.57 -3.15
CA ILE A 20 5.68 16.02 -3.10
C ILE A 20 4.61 16.67 -2.22
N LYS A 21 5.03 17.65 -1.43
CA LYS A 21 4.13 18.49 -0.64
C LYS A 21 3.36 19.41 -1.57
N ALA A 22 2.03 19.27 -1.59
CA ALA A 22 1.10 20.17 -2.24
C ALA A 22 -0.07 20.45 -1.29
N ASP A 23 -0.68 21.63 -1.39
CA ASP A 23 -1.89 21.93 -0.63
C ASP A 23 -3.01 21.00 -1.12
N ARG A 24 -3.67 20.34 -0.18
CA ARG A 24 -4.75 19.38 -0.47
C ARG A 24 -6.01 20.07 -1.01
N ASN A 25 -6.17 21.36 -0.73
CA ASN A 25 -7.32 22.15 -1.17
C ASN A 25 -7.03 22.96 -2.46
N ASP A 26 -5.81 22.91 -2.98
CA ASP A 26 -5.38 23.64 -4.18
C ASP A 26 -5.20 22.65 -5.32
N GLU A 27 -6.26 22.43 -6.09
CA GLU A 27 -6.26 21.52 -7.23
C GLU A 27 -5.30 21.99 -8.34
N GLU A 28 -5.18 23.30 -8.56
CA GLU A 28 -4.26 23.86 -9.56
C GLU A 28 -2.80 23.57 -9.17
N ALA A 29 -2.43 23.75 -7.90
CA ALA A 29 -1.11 23.41 -7.42
C ALA A 29 -0.79 21.91 -7.56
N GLN A 30 -1.79 21.04 -7.40
CA GLN A 30 -1.63 19.59 -7.63
C GLN A 30 -1.46 19.27 -9.12
N GLU A 31 -2.23 19.91 -10.00
CA GLU A 31 -2.17 19.68 -11.44
C GLU A 31 -0.80 20.07 -12.02
N VAL A 32 -0.23 21.19 -11.55
CA VAL A 32 1.10 21.66 -11.98
C VAL A 32 2.18 20.59 -11.77
N LEU A 33 2.07 19.73 -10.74
CA LEU A 33 3.04 18.67 -10.49
C LEU A 33 3.14 17.66 -11.64
N PHE A 34 2.06 17.41 -12.39
CA PHE A 34 2.05 16.49 -13.52
C PHE A 34 2.82 17.02 -14.74
N HIS A 35 3.10 18.32 -14.76
CA HIS A 35 3.81 18.98 -15.86
C HIS A 35 5.27 19.30 -15.53
N LYS A 36 5.72 19.00 -14.30
CA LYS A 36 7.11 19.21 -13.88
C LYS A 36 8.03 18.10 -14.34
N SER A 37 9.27 18.47 -14.63
CA SER A 37 10.35 17.52 -14.87
C SER A 37 10.78 16.81 -13.57
N GLU A 38 11.43 15.65 -13.69
CA GLU A 38 11.97 14.93 -12.52
C GLU A 38 12.97 15.79 -11.72
N GLU A 39 13.78 16.62 -12.39
CA GLU A 39 14.75 17.51 -11.75
C GLU A 39 14.06 18.55 -10.87
N GLU A 40 12.97 19.15 -11.38
CA GLU A 40 12.17 20.08 -10.59
C GLU A 40 11.53 19.39 -9.39
N LEU A 41 10.91 18.22 -9.59
CA LEU A 41 10.27 17.46 -8.52
C LEU A 41 11.26 17.07 -7.41
N ASN A 42 12.48 16.66 -7.77
CA ASN A 42 13.52 16.30 -6.81
C ASN A 42 14.00 17.48 -5.95
N SER A 43 13.79 18.72 -6.39
CA SER A 43 14.13 19.93 -5.63
C SER A 43 13.02 20.39 -4.69
N MET A 44 11.82 19.84 -4.81
CA MET A 44 10.65 20.25 -4.03
C MET A 44 10.60 19.59 -2.65
N PRO A 45 9.96 20.23 -1.66
CA PRO A 45 9.76 19.61 -0.36
C PRO A 45 8.83 18.40 -0.44
N LEU A 46 9.16 17.36 0.34
CA LEU A 46 8.34 16.16 0.47
C LEU A 46 7.26 16.34 1.56
N GLU A 47 6.08 15.76 1.35
CA GLU A 47 4.97 15.74 2.32
C GLU A 47 5.39 15.00 3.59
N PHE A 48 6.16 13.92 3.45
CA PHE A 48 6.54 13.01 4.54
C PHE A 48 8.06 12.96 4.77
N ALA A 49 8.75 14.11 4.73
CA ALA A 49 10.22 14.18 4.78
C ALA A 49 10.87 13.51 6.01
N THR A 50 10.14 13.41 7.14
CA THR A 50 10.64 12.80 8.38
C THR A 50 10.12 11.38 8.61
N GLU A 51 9.24 10.88 7.74
CA GLU A 51 8.64 9.56 7.87
C GLU A 51 9.65 8.47 7.50
N ARG A 52 10.15 7.77 8.51
CA ARG A 52 11.11 6.68 8.32
C ARG A 52 10.45 5.32 8.13
N ARG A 53 9.19 5.20 8.53
CA ARG A 53 8.47 3.95 8.58
C ARG A 53 7.00 4.16 8.26
N PHE A 54 6.55 3.55 7.18
CA PHE A 54 5.16 3.53 6.77
C PHE A 54 4.81 2.12 6.28
N PRO A 55 3.72 1.52 6.76
CA PRO A 55 3.29 0.21 6.31
C PRO A 55 2.46 0.30 5.03
N VAL A 56 2.68 -0.65 4.12
CA VAL A 56 1.84 -0.90 2.96
C VAL A 56 1.22 -2.29 3.12
N LEU A 57 -0.11 -2.34 3.09
CA LEU A 57 -0.87 -3.59 3.10
C LEU A 57 -1.46 -3.83 1.71
N ILE A 58 -1.19 -5.00 1.14
CA ILE A 58 -1.76 -5.41 -0.15
C ILE A 58 -2.54 -6.70 0.03
N LEU A 59 -3.76 -6.71 -0.51
CA LEU A 59 -4.56 -7.90 -0.70
C LEU A 59 -4.34 -8.39 -2.13
N SER A 60 -3.77 -9.57 -2.27
CA SER A 60 -3.53 -10.19 -3.56
C SER A 60 -4.52 -11.33 -3.78
N PHE A 61 -5.26 -11.27 -4.88
CA PHE A 61 -6.16 -12.32 -5.34
C PHE A 61 -5.58 -12.92 -6.62
N VAL A 62 -5.07 -14.16 -6.52
CA VAL A 62 -4.55 -14.91 -7.67
C VAL A 62 -5.71 -15.76 -8.21
N GLY A 63 -6.56 -15.11 -9.01
CA GLY A 63 -7.87 -15.63 -9.39
C GLY A 63 -8.88 -15.60 -8.24
N PRO A 64 -10.16 -15.94 -8.47
CA PRO A 64 -11.20 -15.94 -7.41
C PRO A 64 -10.99 -17.06 -6.38
N GLN A 65 -10.03 -17.96 -6.59
CA GLN A 65 -9.85 -19.18 -5.82
C GLN A 65 -8.81 -19.04 -4.71
N HIS A 66 -7.85 -18.13 -4.84
CA HIS A 66 -6.76 -18.02 -3.88
C HIS A 66 -6.41 -16.57 -3.60
N GLY A 67 -6.15 -16.25 -2.34
CA GLY A 67 -5.64 -14.94 -1.98
C GLY A 67 -4.75 -14.96 -0.76
N ARG A 68 -3.98 -13.88 -0.63
CA ARG A 68 -2.99 -13.70 0.42
C ARG A 68 -2.81 -12.23 0.71
N LEU A 69 -2.27 -11.95 1.88
CA LEU A 69 -1.98 -10.60 2.34
C LEU A 69 -0.47 -10.40 2.36
N PHE A 70 -0.04 -9.22 1.92
CA PHE A 70 1.33 -8.75 2.07
C PHE A 70 1.35 -7.54 2.96
N TYR A 71 2.25 -7.55 3.93
CA TYR A 71 2.59 -6.39 4.75
C TYR A 71 4.03 -6.01 4.44
N ALA A 72 4.22 -4.82 3.89
CA ALA A 72 5.53 -4.27 3.58
C ALA A 72 5.79 -3.05 4.46
N CYS A 73 6.99 -2.94 5.02
CA CYS A 73 7.35 -1.80 5.85
C CYS A 73 8.86 -1.58 5.86
N MET A 74 9.30 -0.33 5.96
CA MET A 74 10.71 -0.01 6.16
C MET A 74 11.15 -0.36 7.59
N ASP A 75 12.27 -1.06 7.70
CA ASP A 75 13.02 -1.30 8.93
C ASP A 75 14.44 -0.74 8.74
N GLY A 76 14.61 0.54 9.10
CA GLY A 76 15.77 1.32 8.68
C GLY A 76 15.82 1.45 7.16
N GLU A 77 16.93 1.02 6.55
CA GLU A 77 17.14 1.03 5.10
C GLU A 77 16.62 -0.24 4.40
N ARG A 78 16.02 -1.17 5.15
CA ARG A 78 15.56 -2.46 4.61
C ARG A 78 14.05 -2.45 4.41
N LEU A 79 13.62 -2.77 3.20
CA LEU A 79 12.21 -3.08 2.94
C LEU A 79 11.93 -4.51 3.41
N VAL A 80 11.14 -4.66 4.47
CA VAL A 80 10.71 -5.96 4.98
C VAL A 80 9.31 -6.26 4.45
N ILE A 81 9.18 -7.34 3.68
CA ILE A 81 7.90 -7.82 3.16
C ILE A 81 7.55 -9.13 3.87
N ARG A 82 6.40 -9.15 4.54
CA ARG A 82 5.81 -10.32 5.19
C ARG A 82 4.62 -10.78 4.39
N GLN A 83 4.52 -12.09 4.15
CA GLN A 83 3.42 -12.71 3.44
C GLN A 83 2.63 -13.59 4.41
N SER A 84 1.30 -13.53 4.35
CA SER A 84 0.46 -14.51 5.05
C SER A 84 0.48 -15.87 4.35
N LYS A 85 -0.18 -16.87 4.96
CA LYS A 85 -0.48 -18.13 4.28
C LYS A 85 -1.36 -17.86 3.04
N ASN A 86 -1.32 -18.77 2.08
CA ASN A 86 -2.25 -18.72 0.95
C ASN A 86 -3.63 -19.23 1.43
N TYR A 87 -4.65 -18.40 1.31
CA TYR A 87 -6.03 -18.75 1.63
C TYR A 87 -6.72 -19.28 0.37
N SER A 88 -7.51 -20.33 0.53
CA SER A 88 -8.36 -20.86 -0.54
C SER A 88 -9.79 -20.36 -0.34
N PHE A 89 -10.36 -19.83 -1.41
CA PHE A 89 -11.74 -19.35 -1.53
C PHE A 89 -12.59 -20.27 -2.42
N GLU A 90 -12.06 -21.44 -2.81
CA GLU A 90 -12.79 -22.41 -3.63
C GLU A 90 -14.05 -22.93 -2.94
N LYS A 91 -14.00 -23.01 -1.61
CA LYS A 91 -15.18 -23.23 -0.77
C LYS A 91 -15.71 -21.87 -0.37
N THR A 92 -17.03 -21.70 -0.46
CA THR A 92 -17.73 -20.50 -0.02
C THR A 92 -17.73 -20.42 1.51
N ASP A 93 -16.57 -20.10 2.07
CA ASP A 93 -16.37 -19.81 3.48
C ASP A 93 -16.50 -18.30 3.69
N THR A 94 -17.63 -17.87 4.24
CA THR A 94 -17.93 -16.45 4.49
C THR A 94 -16.93 -15.81 5.46
N ALA A 95 -16.37 -16.58 6.40
CA ALA A 95 -15.44 -16.04 7.39
C ALA A 95 -14.13 -15.55 6.75
N LEU A 96 -13.64 -16.24 5.70
CA LEU A 96 -12.45 -15.81 4.97
C LEU A 96 -12.70 -14.54 4.15
N TRP A 97 -13.87 -14.42 3.53
CA TRP A 97 -14.26 -13.21 2.82
C TRP A 97 -14.42 -12.02 3.77
N ASP A 98 -15.08 -12.22 4.92
CA ASP A 98 -15.21 -11.19 5.94
C ASP A 98 -13.86 -10.73 6.49
N PHE A 99 -12.95 -11.67 6.71
CA PHE A 99 -11.57 -11.35 7.13
C PHE A 99 -10.87 -10.44 6.12
N PHE A 100 -10.88 -10.77 4.82
CA PHE A 100 -10.27 -9.92 3.79
C PHE A 100 -11.00 -8.59 3.63
N ALA A 101 -12.33 -8.59 3.69
CA ALA A 101 -13.15 -7.38 3.58
C ALA A 101 -12.86 -6.39 4.72
N ARG A 102 -12.60 -6.87 5.94
CA ARG A 102 -12.20 -6.02 7.08
C ARG A 102 -10.91 -5.24 6.79
N PHE A 103 -9.89 -5.88 6.22
CA PHE A 103 -8.68 -5.16 5.80
C PHE A 103 -8.95 -4.16 4.69
N LEU A 104 -9.75 -4.53 3.68
CA LEU A 104 -10.08 -3.64 2.57
C LEU A 104 -10.84 -2.39 3.05
N MET A 105 -11.76 -2.55 4.01
CA MET A 105 -12.55 -1.47 4.57
C MET A 105 -11.86 -0.74 5.73
N SER A 106 -10.62 -1.10 6.08
CA SER A 106 -9.94 -0.59 7.28
C SER A 106 -10.78 -0.70 8.56
N ARG A 107 -11.57 -1.78 8.69
CA ARG A 107 -12.43 -2.04 9.86
C ARG A 107 -11.69 -2.94 10.86
N PRO A 108 -11.65 -2.56 12.15
CA PRO A 108 -11.04 -3.39 13.19
C PRO A 108 -11.81 -4.71 13.35
N MET A 109 -11.14 -5.72 13.90
CA MET A 109 -11.82 -6.93 14.36
C MET A 109 -12.60 -6.59 15.65
N GLU A 110 -13.84 -7.07 15.74
CA GLU A 110 -14.56 -7.07 17.02
C GLU A 110 -13.79 -7.97 17.99
N GLU A 111 -13.55 -7.45 19.20
CA GLU A 111 -12.94 -8.21 20.29
C GLU A 111 -14.03 -9.08 20.92
N ASP A 112 -13.83 -10.40 20.95
CA ASP A 112 -14.67 -11.30 21.72
C ASP A 112 -14.32 -11.11 23.22
N ILE A 113 -15.12 -10.30 23.93
CA ILE A 113 -15.05 -10.12 25.40
C ILE A 113 -16.02 -11.08 26.09
#